data_AF-A0A7S4CY11-F1
#
_entry.id   AF-A0A7S4CY11-F1
#
_cell.length_a   1.000
_cell.length_b   1.000
_cell.length_c   1.000
_cell.angle_alpha   90.00
_cell.angle_beta   90.00
_cell.angle_gamma   90.00
#
_symmetry.space_group_name_H-M   'P 1'
#
loop_
_entity.id
_entity.type
_entity.pdbx_description
1 polymer ?
#
loop_
_entity_poly.entity_id
_entity_poly.type
_entity_poly.pdbx_seq_one_letter_code
_entity_poly.pdbx_strand_id
1 'polypeptide(L)'
;GAACNLPCPGMVIAQSAGFTGGVCYGHGTCATNPVPACTCFDTYYGSDCYQECPGIVTDGNGRDACSGHGQCHDGSAGNGTCACDVGYAGEDCGKACAL
;
A
#
# COMPACT_ATOMS: atom_id res chain seq x y z
N GLY A 1 -3.49 -7.28 31.41
CA GLY A 1 -4.39 -6.88 30.31
C GLY A 1 -3.81 -7.36 29.00
N ALA A 2 -4.62 -7.95 28.12
CA ALA A 2 -4.18 -8.73 26.95
C ALA A 2 -3.62 -7.91 25.76
N ALA A 3 -3.32 -6.62 25.93
CA ALA A 3 -2.93 -5.73 24.84
C ALA A 3 -1.41 -5.65 24.56
N CYS A 4 -0.55 -6.21 25.42
CA CYS A 4 0.92 -6.11 25.25
C CYS A 4 1.54 -7.16 24.32
N ASN A 5 0.76 -8.06 23.73
CA ASN A 5 1.28 -9.16 22.92
C ASN A 5 0.60 -9.34 21.56
N LEU A 6 -0.08 -8.31 21.06
CA LEU A 6 -0.61 -8.31 19.70
C LEU A 6 0.52 -7.88 18.75
N PRO A 7 1.04 -8.80 17.90
CA PRO A 7 2.02 -8.44 16.89
C PRO A 7 1.43 -7.47 15.87
N CYS A 8 2.28 -6.62 15.28
CA CYS A 8 1.87 -5.81 14.13
C CYS A 8 1.42 -6.74 12.97
N PRO A 9 0.42 -6.34 12.19
CA PRO A 9 0.05 -7.08 10.98
C PRO A 9 1.23 -7.23 10.02
N GLY A 10 1.21 -8.27 9.19
CA GLY A 10 2.22 -8.47 8.15
C GLY A 10 3.64 -8.76 8.65
N MET A 11 3.78 -9.31 9.87
CA MET A 11 5.07 -9.78 10.36
C MET A 11 5.58 -10.98 9.55
N VAL A 12 6.61 -10.75 8.73
CA VAL A 12 7.37 -11.80 8.05
C VAL A 12 8.62 -12.16 8.87
N ILE A 13 8.53 -13.25 9.64
CA ILE A 13 9.66 -13.77 10.44
C ILE A 13 10.70 -14.48 9.56
N ALA A 14 11.40 -13.73 8.70
CA ALA A 14 12.53 -14.26 7.95
C ALA A 14 13.75 -14.41 8.89
N GLN A 15 14.09 -15.66 9.23
CA GLN A 15 15.25 -16.05 10.03
C GLN A 15 16.58 -15.97 9.25
N SER A 16 16.87 -14.87 8.57
CA SER A 16 18.17 -14.68 7.92
C SER A 16 18.68 -13.26 8.12
N ALA A 17 19.79 -13.19 8.86
CA ALA A 17 20.56 -12.00 9.19
C ALA A 17 20.82 -11.16 7.93
N GLY A 18 20.12 -10.04 7.79
CA GLY A 18 20.31 -9.08 6.70
C GLY A 18 19.02 -8.52 6.11
N PHE A 19 17.88 -9.15 6.36
CA PHE A 19 16.57 -8.59 6.02
C PHE A 19 15.89 -8.16 7.32
N THR A 20 15.66 -6.86 7.53
CA THR A 20 14.65 -6.42 8.50
C THR A 20 13.31 -6.89 7.96
N GLY A 21 12.89 -8.10 8.35
CA GLY A 21 11.54 -8.60 8.16
C GLY A 21 10.59 -7.56 8.75
N GLY A 22 10.09 -6.70 7.87
CA GLY A 22 9.38 -5.50 8.26
C GLY A 22 8.02 -5.87 8.83
N VAL A 23 7.61 -5.15 9.86
CA VAL A 23 6.18 -5.04 10.17
C VAL A 23 5.46 -4.49 8.93
N CYS A 24 4.20 -4.87 8.71
CA CYS A 24 3.41 -4.42 7.56
C CYS A 24 4.03 -4.84 6.21
N TYR A 25 4.53 -6.08 6.11
CA TYR A 25 5.19 -6.64 4.93
C TYR A 25 6.41 -5.85 4.40
N GLY A 26 6.96 -4.92 5.21
CA GLY A 26 8.01 -4.00 4.77
C GLY A 26 7.50 -2.84 3.90
N HIS A 27 6.18 -2.72 3.74
CA HIS A 27 5.50 -1.69 2.97
C HIS A 27 4.75 -0.68 3.86
N GLY A 28 5.17 -0.56 5.12
CA GLY A 28 4.59 0.39 6.05
C GLY A 28 5.33 0.51 7.36
N THR A 29 4.80 1.36 8.22
CA THR A 29 5.25 1.56 9.60
C THR A 29 4.16 1.06 10.56
N CYS A 30 4.56 0.49 11.69
CA CYS A 30 3.61 0.04 12.70
C CYS A 30 3.49 1.08 13.83
N ALA A 31 2.27 1.54 14.07
CA ALA A 31 1.92 2.33 15.25
C ALA A 31 1.37 1.42 16.34
N THR A 32 1.85 1.55 17.57
CA THR A 32 1.48 0.68 18.70
C THR A 32 0.54 1.33 19.73
N ASN A 33 0.08 2.55 19.48
CA ASN A 33 -0.86 3.27 20.35
C ASN A 33 -2.02 3.84 19.52
N PRO A 34 -3.30 3.50 19.80
CA PRO A 34 -3.83 2.68 20.90
C PRO A 34 -3.88 1.16 20.63
N VAL A 35 -3.73 0.71 19.37
CA VAL A 35 -3.72 -0.70 18.95
C VAL A 35 -2.67 -0.86 17.85
N PRO A 36 -1.91 -1.97 17.77
CA PRO A 36 -0.98 -2.24 16.68
C PRO A 36 -1.69 -2.16 15.31
N ALA A 37 -1.36 -1.14 14.55
CA ALA A 37 -1.93 -0.88 13.23
C ALA A 37 -0.84 -0.45 12.26
N CYS A 38 -0.98 -0.87 11.01
CA CYS A 38 -0.08 -0.49 9.93
C CYS A 38 -0.48 0.86 9.35
N THR A 39 0.52 1.67 9.03
CA THR A 39 0.40 2.83 8.15
C THR A 39 1.21 2.51 6.91
N CYS A 40 0.54 2.27 5.79
CA CYS A 40 1.20 1.87 4.56
C CYS A 40 1.97 3.02 3.93
N PHE A 41 3.05 2.68 3.24
CA PHE A 41 3.71 3.60 2.32
C PHE A 41 2.83 3.83 1.09
N ASP A 42 3.10 4.92 0.39
CA ASP A 42 2.34 5.32 -0.80
C ASP A 42 2.19 4.15 -1.77
N THR A 43 1.00 4.01 -2.35
CA THR A 43 0.62 2.97 -3.33
C THR A 43 0.47 1.54 -2.77
N TYR A 44 0.61 1.34 -1.45
CA TYR A 44 0.29 0.08 -0.78
C TYR A 44 -0.97 0.22 0.06
N TYR A 45 -1.77 -0.85 0.13
CA TYR A 45 -3.03 -0.83 0.87
C TYR A 45 -3.34 -2.14 1.60
N GLY A 46 -4.37 -2.05 2.45
CA GLY A 46 -4.83 -3.15 3.28
C GLY A 46 -4.23 -3.13 4.68
N SER A 47 -4.86 -3.86 5.61
CA SER A 47 -4.55 -3.80 7.05
C SER A 47 -3.10 -4.14 7.42
N ASP A 48 -2.39 -4.84 6.53
CA ASP A 48 -1.00 -5.27 6.65
C ASP A 48 -0.10 -4.69 5.55
N CYS A 49 -0.62 -3.81 4.69
CA CYS A 49 0.10 -3.21 3.56
C CYS A 49 0.67 -4.22 2.56
N TYR A 50 0.07 -5.42 2.50
CA TYR A 50 0.52 -6.45 1.57
C TYR A 50 0.15 -6.15 0.11
N GLN A 51 -0.97 -5.45 -0.11
CA GLN A 51 -1.51 -5.23 -1.44
C GLN A 51 -0.94 -3.98 -2.09
N GLU A 52 -0.74 -4.02 -3.40
CA GLU A 52 -0.29 -2.91 -4.22
C GLU A 52 -1.45 -2.35 -5.04
N CYS A 53 -1.56 -1.03 -5.10
CA CYS A 53 -2.49 -0.36 -5.98
C CYS A 53 -2.27 -0.77 -7.45
N PRO A 54 -3.31 -0.86 -8.28
CA PRO A 54 -3.16 -1.23 -9.67
C PRO A 54 -2.45 -0.12 -10.46
N GLY A 55 -1.81 -0.49 -11.58
CA GLY A 55 -1.14 0.46 -12.46
C GLY A 55 0.12 1.09 -11.84
N ILE A 56 0.89 0.34 -11.05
CA ILE A 56 2.16 0.85 -10.54
C ILE A 56 3.09 1.18 -11.71
N VAL A 57 3.53 2.43 -11.76
CA VAL A 57 4.59 2.91 -12.66
C VAL A 57 5.75 3.41 -11.82
N THR A 58 6.97 3.17 -12.27
CA THR A 58 8.19 3.66 -11.62
C THR A 58 9.05 4.33 -12.66
N ASP A 59 9.28 5.62 -12.50
CA ASP A 59 10.04 6.44 -13.42
C ASP A 59 11.09 7.29 -12.67
N GLY A 60 11.66 8.29 -13.34
CA GLY A 60 12.66 9.19 -12.75
C GLY A 60 12.10 10.14 -11.67
N ASN A 61 10.78 10.24 -11.52
CA ASN A 61 10.10 11.12 -10.56
C ASN A 61 9.59 10.37 -9.33
N GLY A 62 9.44 9.04 -9.40
CA GLY A 62 9.04 8.25 -8.25
C GLY A 62 8.28 6.97 -8.62
N ARG A 63 7.47 6.49 -7.68
CA ARG A 63 6.58 5.35 -7.84
C ARG A 63 5.14 5.84 -7.70
N ASP A 64 4.39 5.79 -8.79
CA ASP A 64 2.99 6.21 -8.84
C ASP A 64 2.07 5.01 -9.05
N ALA A 65 0.82 5.14 -8.61
CA ALA A 65 -0.24 4.17 -8.86
C ALA A 65 -1.18 4.67 -9.96
N CYS A 66 -2.15 3.83 -10.34
CA CYS A 66 -3.20 4.19 -11.29
C CYS A 66 -2.63 4.67 -12.63
N SER A 67 -1.54 4.05 -13.07
CA SER A 67 -0.78 4.39 -14.29
C SER A 67 -0.28 5.83 -14.35
N GLY A 68 -0.20 6.52 -13.20
CA GLY A 68 0.09 7.96 -13.14
C GLY A 68 -1.06 8.86 -13.61
N HIS A 69 -2.27 8.30 -13.77
CA HIS A 69 -3.46 8.96 -14.31
C HIS A 69 -4.64 8.87 -13.35
N GLY A 70 -4.37 8.92 -12.05
CA GLY A 70 -5.38 8.89 -11.02
C GLY A 70 -4.79 8.83 -9.63
N GLN A 71 -5.67 8.74 -8.65
CA GLN A 71 -5.33 8.60 -7.24
C GLN A 71 -5.79 7.23 -6.74
N CYS A 72 -4.87 6.46 -6.15
CA CYS A 72 -5.25 5.22 -5.52
C CYS A 72 -5.86 5.48 -4.15
N HIS A 73 -6.89 4.73 -3.78
CA HIS A 73 -7.34 4.63 -2.41
C HIS A 73 -6.45 3.65 -1.62
N ASP A 74 -5.28 4.14 -1.25
CA ASP A 74 -4.23 3.39 -0.57
C ASP A 74 -4.29 3.53 0.97
N GLY A 75 -3.28 3.02 1.67
CA GLY A 75 -3.24 3.00 3.12
C GLY A 75 -3.94 1.80 3.74
N SER A 76 -3.91 1.70 5.08
CA SER A 76 -4.39 0.51 5.79
C SER A 76 -5.91 0.33 5.79
N ALA A 77 -6.64 1.41 5.56
CA ALA A 77 -8.08 1.40 5.28
C ALA A 77 -8.40 1.46 3.78
N GLY A 78 -7.38 1.55 2.93
CA GLY A 78 -7.51 1.58 1.48
C GLY A 78 -8.04 0.26 0.93
N ASN A 79 -8.66 0.34 -0.24
CA ASN A 79 -9.24 -0.79 -0.97
C ASN A 79 -8.58 -1.00 -2.34
N GLY A 80 -7.55 -0.21 -2.67
CA GLY A 80 -6.83 -0.31 -3.94
C GLY A 80 -7.58 0.24 -5.15
N THR A 81 -8.77 0.83 -5.00
CA THR A 81 -9.50 1.38 -6.14
C THR A 81 -8.86 2.67 -6.63
N CYS A 82 -8.71 2.82 -7.93
CA CYS A 82 -8.22 4.04 -8.56
C CYS A 82 -9.36 4.99 -8.93
N ALA A 83 -9.24 6.24 -8.47
CA ALA A 83 -10.02 7.36 -8.98
C ALA A 83 -9.27 7.98 -10.17
N CYS A 84 -9.71 7.67 -11.38
CA CYS A 84 -9.04 8.11 -12.61
C CYS A 84 -9.24 9.60 -12.90
N ASP A 85 -8.21 10.22 -13.46
CA ASP A 85 -8.28 11.56 -14.01
C ASP A 85 -9.20 11.63 -15.23
N VAL A 86 -9.68 12.83 -15.55
CA VAL A 86 -10.57 13.05 -16.69
C VAL A 86 -9.86 12.60 -17.99
N GLY A 87 -10.55 11.75 -18.75
CA GLY A 87 -10.00 11.18 -19.99
C GLY A 87 -9.32 9.82 -19.80
N TYR A 88 -9.24 9.30 -18.58
CA TYR A 88 -8.71 7.97 -18.29
C TYR A 88 -9.76 7.07 -17.63
N ALA A 89 -9.65 5.77 -17.88
CA ALA A 89 -10.56 4.75 -17.37
C ALA A 89 -9.85 3.39 -17.22
N GLY A 90 -10.56 2.44 -16.62
CA GLY A 90 -10.02 1.12 -16.27
C GLY A 90 -9.73 1.02 -14.78
N GLU A 91 -9.42 -0.20 -14.33
CA GLU A 91 -9.09 -0.49 -12.94
C GLU A 91 -7.80 0.20 -12.49
N ASP A 92 -6.88 0.38 -13.43
CA ASP A 92 -5.56 0.99 -13.27
C ASP A 92 -5.44 2.37 -13.94
N CYS A 93 -6.55 2.92 -14.44
CA CYS A 93 -6.58 4.17 -15.23
C CYS A 93 -5.64 4.20 -16.46
N GLY A 94 -5.21 3.03 -16.95
CA GLY A 94 -4.29 2.94 -18.08
C GLY A 94 -4.94 3.16 -19.44
N LYS A 95 -6.28 3.24 -19.52
CA LYS A 95 -7.00 3.38 -20.79
C LYS A 95 -7.41 4.83 -20.99
N ALA A 96 -6.80 5.48 -21.98
CA ALA A 96 -7.28 6.77 -22.46
C ALA A 96 -8.63 6.60 -23.16
N CYS A 97 -9.63 7.38 -22.74
CA CYS A 97 -10.90 7.51 -23.44
C CYS A 97 -10.70 8.38 -24.68
N ALA A 98 -10.90 7.80 -25.87
CA ALA A 98 -11.02 8.58 -27.09
C ALA A 98 -12.37 9.32 -27.07
N LEU A 99 -12.33 10.66 -27.00
CA LEU A 99 -13.46 11.56 -27.20
C LEU A 99 -13.69 11.79 -28.70
#